data_AF-A0A820HL42-F1
#
_entry.id   AF-A0A820HL42-F1
#
_cell.length_a   1.000
_cell.length_b   1.000
_cell.length_c   1.000
_cell.angle_alpha   90.00
_cell.angle_beta   90.00
_cell.angle_gamma   90.00
#
_symmetry.space_group_name_H-M   'P 1'
#
loop_
_entity.id
_entity.type
_entity.pdbx_description
1 polymer ?
#
loop_
_entity_poly.entity_id
_entity_poly.type
_entity_poly.pdbx_seq_one_letter_code
_entity_poly.pdbx_strand_id
1 'polypeptide(L)'
;HETILARGTSCFDLAIRTGDASIVVVGGQESMSQAPHCMPLRNGKKMGDATLIDSMVHDGLTDAFNHVHMGITAETVAHASAVTREEQDEFAFSSQQKCEQAMSLRHFDAEIEPIVLATSKNNTQINDDEYPRKQTTLEGLAKLKTVFKEAGTVTAGNASGINDGAAALVLCSNRIAKSKQLVPLARIVSWGQSGIDPLMMGLSPISAIKEALRKAKWDIETVDLFELNEAFAAQSVAVSKELR
;
A
#
# COMPACT_ATOMS: atom_id res chain seq x y z
N HIS A 1 -9.22 -14.22 -14.35
CA HIS A 1 -9.24 -12.74 -14.37
C HIS A 1 -8.03 -12.20 -15.11
N GLU A 2 -8.12 -11.01 -15.70
CA GLU A 2 -6.98 -10.32 -16.32
C GLU A 2 -6.62 -9.12 -15.44
N THR A 3 -5.33 -8.94 -15.13
CA THR A 3 -4.89 -8.01 -14.09
C THR A 3 -3.70 -7.18 -14.56
N ILE A 4 -3.70 -5.92 -14.13
CA ILE A 4 -2.58 -4.98 -14.23
C ILE A 4 -1.97 -4.85 -12.82
N LEU A 5 -0.64 -4.95 -12.72
CA LEU A 5 0.07 -4.91 -11.43
C LEU A 5 1.01 -3.71 -11.33
N ALA A 6 1.25 -3.24 -10.09
CA ALA A 6 2.24 -2.22 -9.76
C ALA A 6 3.18 -2.69 -8.64
N ARG A 7 4.49 -2.50 -8.87
CA ARG A 7 5.68 -2.84 -8.05
C ARG A 7 5.80 -4.29 -7.54
N GLY A 8 7.04 -4.75 -7.35
CA GLY A 8 7.39 -6.07 -6.80
C GLY A 8 7.29 -7.25 -7.78
N THR A 9 6.30 -7.26 -8.68
CA THR A 9 6.05 -8.39 -9.60
C THR A 9 6.56 -8.19 -11.03
N SER A 10 6.80 -6.94 -11.45
CA SER A 10 7.14 -6.60 -12.84
C SER A 10 8.49 -7.15 -13.30
N CYS A 11 9.50 -7.16 -12.43
CA CYS A 11 10.81 -7.73 -12.75
C CYS A 11 10.74 -9.25 -12.93
N PHE A 12 9.92 -9.93 -12.13
CA PHE A 12 9.73 -11.38 -12.21
C PHE A 12 8.86 -11.79 -13.40
N ASP A 13 7.83 -10.99 -13.73
CA ASP A 13 7.08 -11.13 -14.99
C ASP A 13 8.02 -10.98 -16.19
N LEU A 14 8.93 -10.00 -16.17
CA LEU A 14 9.93 -9.83 -17.22
C LEU A 14 10.88 -11.03 -17.32
N ALA A 15 11.39 -11.55 -16.21
CA ALA A 15 12.24 -12.74 -16.18
C ALA A 15 11.53 -13.98 -16.76
N ILE A 16 10.23 -14.14 -16.48
CA ILE A 16 9.43 -15.22 -17.09
C ILE A 16 9.24 -15.01 -18.59
N ARG A 17 8.95 -13.78 -19.03
CA ARG A 17 8.72 -13.46 -20.45
C ARG A 17 9.98 -13.61 -21.30
N THR A 18 11.14 -13.29 -20.74
CA THR A 18 12.45 -13.41 -21.39
C THR A 18 12.98 -14.85 -21.39
N GLY A 19 12.40 -15.72 -20.56
CA GLY A 19 12.76 -17.14 -20.47
C GLY A 19 13.82 -17.48 -19.42
N ASP A 20 14.31 -16.48 -18.69
CA ASP A 20 15.28 -16.64 -17.59
C ASP A 20 14.67 -17.36 -16.39
N ALA A 21 13.35 -17.27 -16.22
CA ALA A 21 12.59 -17.99 -15.22
C ALA A 21 11.33 -18.65 -15.81
N SER A 22 10.78 -19.63 -15.10
CA SER A 22 9.60 -20.40 -15.55
C SER A 22 8.51 -20.49 -14.49
N ILE A 23 8.91 -20.55 -13.22
CA ILE A 23 8.07 -20.45 -12.02
C ILE A 23 8.87 -19.65 -11.00
N VAL A 24 8.23 -18.68 -10.35
CA VAL A 24 8.83 -17.84 -9.30
C VAL A 24 7.81 -17.55 -8.23
N VAL A 25 8.26 -17.51 -6.97
CA VAL A 25 7.48 -16.99 -5.85
C VAL A 25 7.83 -15.50 -5.72
N VAL A 26 6.82 -14.66 -5.67
CA VAL A 26 6.95 -13.20 -5.55
C VAL A 26 6.10 -12.72 -4.39
N GLY A 27 6.44 -11.58 -3.80
CA GLY A 27 5.70 -11.06 -2.67
C GLY A 27 6.44 -9.95 -1.96
N GLY A 28 5.94 -9.61 -0.78
CA GLY A 28 6.54 -8.67 0.14
C GLY A 28 6.16 -9.04 1.56
N GLN A 29 7.00 -8.65 2.52
CA GLN A 29 6.72 -8.78 3.93
C GLN A 29 7.32 -7.58 4.66
N GLU A 30 6.62 -7.13 5.68
CA GLU A 30 7.07 -6.04 6.54
C GLU A 30 6.64 -6.30 7.98
N SER A 31 7.51 -5.93 8.93
CA SER A 31 7.14 -5.87 10.34
C SER A 31 7.61 -4.54 10.91
N MET A 32 6.77 -3.52 10.72
CA MET A 32 7.04 -2.17 11.19
C MET A 32 7.13 -2.11 12.73
N SER A 33 6.39 -2.97 13.44
CA SER A 33 6.46 -3.08 14.90
C SER A 33 7.84 -3.51 15.41
N GLN A 34 8.64 -4.17 14.57
CA GLN A 34 9.98 -4.66 14.92
C GLN A 34 11.12 -3.78 14.38
N ALA A 35 10.81 -2.61 13.82
CA ALA A 35 11.82 -1.69 13.31
C ALA A 35 12.78 -1.23 14.44
N PRO A 36 14.11 -1.35 14.26
CA PRO A 36 15.05 -0.97 15.30
C PRO A 36 15.23 0.54 15.40
N HIS A 37 15.73 1.01 16.54
CA HIS A 37 16.39 2.31 16.61
C HIS A 37 17.87 2.18 16.25
N CYS A 38 18.39 3.12 15.46
CA CYS A 38 19.74 3.13 14.91
C CYS A 38 20.55 4.31 15.47
N MET A 39 21.87 4.13 15.57
CA MET A 39 22.78 5.23 15.94
C MET A 39 24.10 5.10 15.15
N PRO A 40 24.51 6.14 14.38
CA PRO A 40 25.67 6.05 13.49
C PRO A 40 26.99 6.20 14.25
N LEU A 41 27.40 5.15 14.99
CA LEU A 41 28.62 5.15 15.81
C LEU A 41 29.86 4.53 15.14
N ARG A 42 29.74 4.01 13.90
CA ARG A 42 30.82 3.21 13.27
C ARG A 42 32.17 3.93 13.22
N ASN A 43 32.18 5.24 12.99
CA ASN A 43 33.40 6.06 12.92
C ASN A 43 33.81 6.68 14.28
N GLY A 44 33.12 6.31 15.36
CA GLY A 44 33.30 6.85 16.69
C GLY A 44 32.64 8.21 16.91
N LYS A 45 32.17 8.44 18.14
CA LYS A 45 31.64 9.72 18.62
C LYS A 45 32.63 10.26 19.65
N LYS A 46 33.40 11.31 19.31
CA LYS A 46 34.49 11.78 20.19
C LYS A 46 33.99 12.44 21.49
N MET A 47 32.93 13.26 21.41
CA MET A 47 32.30 13.95 22.54
C MET A 47 30.91 14.47 22.12
N GLY A 48 29.98 14.65 23.08
CA GLY A 48 28.65 15.24 22.86
C GLY A 48 27.53 14.22 22.58
N ASP A 49 26.29 14.71 22.54
CA ASP A 49 25.06 13.91 22.49
C ASP A 49 24.88 13.20 21.15
N ALA A 50 24.49 11.93 21.16
CA ALA A 50 24.14 11.16 19.97
C ALA A 50 22.62 10.88 19.92
N THR A 51 22.05 10.97 18.72
CA THR A 51 20.61 10.80 18.51
C THR A 51 20.31 9.35 18.13
N LEU A 52 19.36 8.74 18.84
CA LEU A 52 18.73 7.49 18.42
C LEU A 52 17.72 7.80 17.31
N ILE A 53 17.92 7.18 16.16
CA ILE A 53 17.11 7.36 14.96
C ILE A 53 16.11 6.21 14.89
N ASP A 54 14.82 6.50 14.86
CA ASP A 54 13.81 5.51 14.53
C ASP A 54 13.93 5.12 13.05
N SER A 55 14.33 3.88 12.76
CA SER A 55 14.52 3.42 11.37
C SER A 55 13.22 3.31 10.59
N MET A 56 12.08 3.05 11.24
CA MET A 56 10.78 3.02 10.57
C MET A 56 10.47 4.39 9.97
N VAL A 57 10.63 5.43 10.78
CA VAL A 57 10.37 6.81 10.35
C VAL A 57 11.41 7.26 9.34
N HIS A 58 12.69 7.02 9.62
CA HIS A 58 13.79 7.51 8.79
C HIS A 58 13.86 6.81 7.43
N ASP A 59 13.77 5.48 7.39
CA ASP A 59 13.97 4.70 6.16
C ASP A 59 12.66 4.47 5.39
N GLY A 60 11.51 4.44 6.08
CA GLY A 60 10.21 4.12 5.49
C GLY A 60 9.26 5.29 5.28
N LEU A 61 9.29 6.30 6.16
CA LEU A 61 8.24 7.35 6.21
C LEU A 61 8.75 8.78 6.02
N THR A 62 10.05 8.96 5.75
CA THR A 62 10.66 10.26 5.51
C THR A 62 11.14 10.34 4.07
N ASP A 63 10.76 11.40 3.37
CA ASP A 63 11.25 11.65 2.02
C ASP A 63 12.75 11.94 2.07
N ALA A 64 13.53 11.16 1.32
CA ALA A 64 14.98 11.25 1.35
C ALA A 64 15.53 12.55 0.73
N PHE A 65 14.74 13.25 -0.09
CA PHE A 65 15.18 14.44 -0.83
C PHE A 65 14.81 15.74 -0.12
N ASN A 66 13.57 15.83 0.38
CA ASN A 66 13.02 17.01 1.04
C ASN A 66 13.07 16.90 2.57
N HIS A 67 13.39 15.73 3.11
CA HIS A 67 13.47 15.46 4.55
C HIS A 67 12.16 15.78 5.30
N VAL A 68 11.02 15.46 4.67
CA VAL A 68 9.67 15.63 5.23
C VAL A 68 8.97 14.28 5.40
N HIS A 69 8.09 14.17 6.39
CA HIS A 69 7.28 12.97 6.57
C HIS A 69 6.33 12.75 5.38
N MET A 70 6.02 11.51 5.00
CA MET A 70 5.05 11.18 3.93
C MET A 70 3.67 11.81 4.14
N GLY A 71 3.31 12.12 5.39
CA GLY A 71 2.09 12.86 5.71
C GLY A 71 2.08 14.29 5.16
N ILE A 72 3.25 14.94 5.04
CA ILE A 72 3.40 16.27 4.44
C ILE A 72 3.22 16.21 2.92
N THR A 73 3.66 15.13 2.27
CA THR A 73 3.42 14.95 0.83
C THR A 73 1.93 14.74 0.57
N ALA A 74 1.21 14.05 1.47
CA ALA A 74 -0.25 13.93 1.41
C ALA A 74 -0.95 15.29 1.56
N GLU A 75 -0.53 16.15 2.49
CA GLU A 75 -1.04 17.53 2.61
C GLU A 75 -0.76 18.36 1.34
N THR A 76 0.41 18.16 0.73
CA THR A 76 0.80 18.85 -0.51
C THR A 76 -0.11 18.43 -1.66
N VAL A 77 -0.38 17.12 -1.79
CA VAL A 77 -1.33 16.59 -2.77
C VAL A 77 -2.75 17.09 -2.51
N ALA A 78 -3.20 17.09 -1.25
CA ALA A 78 -4.53 17.58 -0.88
C ALA A 78 -4.71 19.04 -1.32
N HIS A 79 -3.72 19.88 -1.05
CA HIS A 79 -3.75 21.28 -1.46
C HIS A 79 -3.73 21.45 -2.99
N ALA A 80 -2.79 20.81 -3.67
CA ALA A 80 -2.62 20.94 -5.12
C ALA A 80 -3.83 20.42 -5.92
N SER A 81 -4.49 19.37 -5.43
CA SER A 81 -5.67 18.75 -6.06
C SER A 81 -6.99 19.24 -5.48
N ALA A 82 -6.97 20.27 -4.61
CA ALA A 82 -8.14 20.81 -3.93
C ALA A 82 -9.02 19.74 -3.26
N VAL A 83 -8.39 18.74 -2.63
CA VAL A 83 -9.09 17.70 -1.87
C VAL A 83 -9.36 18.23 -0.47
N THR A 84 -10.64 18.34 -0.12
CA THR A 84 -11.03 18.90 1.18
C THR A 84 -10.85 17.88 2.31
N ARG A 85 -10.94 18.36 3.56
CA ARG A 85 -10.92 17.49 4.74
C ARG A 85 -12.13 16.55 4.75
N GLU A 86 -13.28 17.07 4.37
CA GLU A 86 -14.55 16.35 4.35
C GLU A 86 -14.50 15.21 3.32
N GLU A 87 -13.97 15.47 2.12
CA GLU A 87 -13.78 14.43 1.09
C GLU A 87 -12.85 13.30 1.58
N GLN A 88 -11.80 13.65 2.33
CA GLN A 88 -10.89 12.66 2.92
C GLN A 88 -11.57 11.80 3.98
N ASP A 89 -12.35 12.43 4.86
CA ASP A 89 -13.06 11.72 5.93
C ASP A 89 -14.21 10.86 5.36
N GLU A 90 -14.92 11.32 4.32
CA GLU A 90 -15.92 10.54 3.59
C GLU A 90 -15.31 9.31 2.91
N PHE A 91 -14.16 9.49 2.27
CA PHE A 91 -13.43 8.38 1.66
C PHE A 91 -13.01 7.35 2.71
N ALA A 92 -12.42 7.79 3.82
CA ALA A 92 -11.99 6.93 4.91
C ALA A 92 -13.17 6.18 5.56
N PHE A 93 -14.30 6.86 5.78
CA PHE A 93 -15.52 6.21 6.25
C PHE A 93 -16.01 5.13 5.29
N SER A 94 -16.05 5.43 3.99
CA SER A 94 -16.44 4.45 2.96
C SER A 94 -15.51 3.23 2.94
N SER A 95 -14.19 3.45 3.07
CA SER A 95 -13.19 2.38 3.17
C SER A 95 -13.45 1.46 4.37
N GLN A 96 -13.67 2.03 5.56
CA GLN A 96 -14.01 1.28 6.78
C GLN A 96 -15.30 0.45 6.62
N GLN A 97 -16.35 1.04 6.03
CA GLN A 97 -17.62 0.34 5.80
C GLN A 97 -17.49 -0.82 4.80
N LYS A 98 -16.74 -0.64 3.71
CA LYS A 98 -16.47 -1.70 2.73
C LYS A 98 -15.67 -2.84 3.37
N CYS A 99 -14.65 -2.52 4.15
CA CYS A 99 -13.84 -3.51 4.84
C CYS A 99 -14.67 -4.30 5.86
N GLU A 100 -15.48 -3.62 6.68
CA GLU A 100 -16.39 -4.28 7.62
C GLU A 100 -17.36 -5.23 6.90
N GLN A 101 -17.95 -4.77 5.79
CA GLN A 101 -18.83 -5.60 4.97
C GLN A 101 -18.08 -6.83 4.43
N ALA A 102 -16.88 -6.66 3.87
CA ALA A 102 -16.08 -7.74 3.31
C ALA A 102 -15.68 -8.78 4.37
N MET A 103 -15.29 -8.33 5.57
CA MET A 103 -15.03 -9.22 6.71
C MET A 103 -16.30 -9.96 7.14
N SER A 104 -17.45 -9.28 7.23
CA SER A 104 -18.72 -9.90 7.63
C SER A 104 -19.20 -10.97 6.62
N LEU A 105 -18.89 -10.75 5.34
CA LEU A 105 -19.18 -11.68 4.24
C LEU A 105 -18.07 -12.70 4.00
N ARG A 106 -17.01 -12.70 4.82
CA ARG A 106 -15.89 -13.64 4.76
C ARG A 106 -15.19 -13.66 3.40
N HIS A 107 -15.07 -12.49 2.77
CA HIS A 107 -14.38 -12.36 1.48
C HIS A 107 -12.88 -12.63 1.60
N PHE A 108 -12.26 -12.33 2.75
CA PHE A 108 -10.82 -12.50 2.97
C PHE A 108 -10.40 -13.93 3.35
N ASP A 109 -11.34 -14.81 3.68
CA ASP A 109 -11.04 -16.19 4.10
C ASP A 109 -10.26 -17.01 3.07
N ALA A 110 -10.44 -16.70 1.78
CA ALA A 110 -9.77 -17.40 0.70
C ALA A 110 -8.33 -16.92 0.46
N GLU A 111 -7.96 -15.76 1.01
CA GLU A 111 -6.66 -15.10 0.78
C GLU A 111 -5.81 -14.98 2.05
N ILE A 112 -6.40 -15.06 3.25
CA ILE A 112 -5.67 -15.05 4.52
C ILE A 112 -5.22 -16.46 4.90
N GLU A 113 -3.91 -16.66 5.00
CA GLU A 113 -3.32 -17.83 5.65
C GLU A 113 -3.17 -17.58 7.16
N PRO A 114 -3.78 -18.41 8.04
CA PRO A 114 -3.71 -18.18 9.47
C PRO A 114 -2.29 -18.32 10.05
N ILE A 115 -1.90 -17.37 10.89
CA ILE A 115 -0.63 -17.40 11.62
C ILE A 115 -0.86 -17.98 13.02
N VAL A 116 -0.15 -19.06 13.36
CA VAL A 116 -0.21 -19.67 14.70
C VAL A 116 0.99 -19.21 15.53
N LEU A 117 0.71 -18.37 16.53
CA LEU A 117 1.68 -17.97 17.55
C LEU A 117 1.71 -19.03 18.65
N ALA A 118 2.67 -19.94 18.54
CA ALA A 118 2.92 -20.94 19.58
C ALA A 118 3.72 -20.34 20.73
N THR A 119 3.14 -20.29 21.92
CA THR A 119 3.86 -19.99 23.16
C THR A 119 3.93 -21.23 24.04
N SER A 120 4.84 -21.25 25.02
CA SER A 120 4.97 -22.39 25.94
C SER A 120 3.72 -22.66 26.79
N LYS A 121 2.77 -21.71 26.82
CA LYS A 121 1.54 -21.81 27.62
C LYS A 121 0.28 -21.98 26.76
N ASN A 122 0.18 -21.29 25.62
CA ASN A 122 -0.99 -21.27 24.74
C ASN A 122 -0.58 -21.11 23.26
N ASN A 123 -1.41 -21.61 22.35
CA ASN A 123 -1.35 -21.27 20.93
C ASN A 123 -2.43 -20.23 20.62
N THR A 124 -2.03 -19.08 20.09
CA THR A 124 -2.96 -18.05 19.60
C THR A 124 -2.94 -18.06 18.08
N GLN A 125 -4.10 -18.21 17.44
CA GLN A 125 -4.23 -18.12 15.99
C GLN A 125 -4.66 -16.69 15.63
N ILE A 126 -4.00 -16.12 14.63
CA ILE A 126 -4.33 -14.83 14.03
C ILE A 126 -4.76 -15.11 12.59
N ASN A 127 -6.00 -14.77 12.26
CA ASN A 127 -6.62 -15.06 10.97
C ASN A 127 -7.59 -13.96 10.49
N ASP A 128 -7.65 -12.83 11.20
CA ASP A 128 -8.51 -11.69 10.88
C ASP A 128 -7.65 -10.41 10.87
N ASP A 129 -7.99 -9.46 9.98
CA ASP A 129 -7.39 -8.12 10.00
C ASP A 129 -7.80 -7.35 11.28
N GLU A 130 -6.82 -6.84 12.01
CA GLU A 130 -7.06 -6.16 13.30
C GLU A 130 -7.27 -4.64 13.20
N TYR A 131 -6.84 -4.03 12.08
CA TYR A 131 -6.84 -2.58 11.91
C TYR A 131 -8.24 -1.95 11.69
N PRO A 132 -9.20 -2.60 11.00
CA PRO A 132 -10.53 -2.03 10.76
C PRO A 132 -11.29 -1.65 12.04
N ARG A 133 -11.94 -0.49 12.02
CA ARG A 133 -12.68 0.10 13.15
C ARG A 133 -14.17 0.18 12.83
N LYS A 134 -14.91 -0.86 13.22
CA LYS A 134 -16.37 -1.03 12.97
C LYS A 134 -17.24 0.14 13.44
N GLN A 135 -16.79 0.86 14.47
CA GLN A 135 -17.48 1.99 15.08
C GLN A 135 -17.13 3.35 14.45
N THR A 136 -16.44 3.38 13.30
CA THR A 136 -16.08 4.63 12.63
C THR A 136 -17.34 5.39 12.23
N THR A 137 -17.41 6.68 12.57
CA THR A 137 -18.48 7.59 12.11
C THR A 137 -17.87 8.86 11.54
N LEU A 138 -18.57 9.54 10.62
CA LEU A 138 -18.13 10.81 10.06
C LEU A 138 -17.93 11.88 11.14
N GLU A 139 -18.80 11.94 12.14
CA GLU A 139 -18.66 12.87 13.27
C GLU A 139 -17.45 12.55 14.14
N GLY A 140 -17.10 11.26 14.26
CA GLY A 140 -15.89 10.81 14.93
C GLY A 140 -14.64 11.24 14.16
N LEU A 141 -14.62 11.02 12.85
CA LEU A 141 -13.52 11.41 11.97
C LEU A 141 -13.32 12.93 12.00
N ALA A 142 -14.38 13.73 11.85
CA ALA A 142 -14.32 15.19 11.82
C ALA A 142 -13.69 15.81 13.09
N LYS A 143 -13.79 15.13 14.24
CA LYS A 143 -13.21 15.58 15.52
C LYS A 143 -11.71 15.30 15.65
N LEU A 144 -11.13 14.48 14.76
CA LEU A 144 -9.72 14.14 14.82
C LEU A 144 -8.85 15.35 14.48
N LYS A 145 -7.78 15.51 15.26
CA LYS A 145 -6.75 16.52 15.04
C LYS A 145 -5.89 16.15 13.84
N THR A 146 -5.39 17.17 13.15
CA THR A 146 -4.39 16.99 12.10
C THR A 146 -3.07 16.53 12.71
N VAL A 147 -2.34 15.67 11.99
CA VAL A 147 -1.13 15.02 12.53
C VAL A 147 0.15 15.70 12.05
N PHE A 148 0.19 16.14 10.79
CA PHE A 148 1.44 16.54 10.13
C PHE A 148 1.62 18.05 9.99
N LYS A 149 0.53 18.83 9.92
CA LYS A 149 0.58 20.28 9.73
C LYS A 149 -0.50 20.98 10.56
N GLU A 150 -0.15 22.13 11.12
CA GLU A 150 -1.12 23.05 11.71
C GLU A 150 -2.05 23.59 10.60
N ALA A 151 -3.37 23.54 10.82
CA ALA A 151 -4.38 23.79 9.79
C ALA A 151 -4.24 22.90 8.53
N GLY A 152 -3.75 21.67 8.71
CA GLY A 152 -3.76 20.64 7.67
C GLY A 152 -5.13 19.97 7.47
N THR A 153 -5.14 18.88 6.73
CA THR A 153 -6.32 18.06 6.42
C THR A 153 -6.13 16.58 6.76
N VAL A 154 -4.89 16.13 6.90
CA VAL A 154 -4.57 14.72 7.15
C VAL A 154 -4.62 14.42 8.66
N THR A 155 -5.35 13.38 9.01
CA THR A 155 -5.55 12.89 10.38
C THR A 155 -5.24 11.39 10.48
N ALA A 156 -5.17 10.87 11.71
CA ALA A 156 -5.04 9.43 11.95
C ALA A 156 -6.30 8.61 11.56
N GLY A 157 -7.39 9.27 11.15
CA GLY A 157 -8.59 8.60 10.66
C GLY A 157 -8.68 8.50 9.14
N ASN A 158 -7.92 9.34 8.42
CA ASN A 158 -7.91 9.40 6.95
C ASN A 158 -6.51 9.11 6.35
N ALA A 159 -5.64 8.52 7.16
CA ALA A 159 -4.32 7.99 6.79
C ALA A 159 -4.23 6.51 7.18
N SER A 160 -3.42 5.73 6.46
CA SER A 160 -3.16 4.34 6.82
C SER A 160 -2.36 4.24 8.12
N GLY A 161 -2.42 3.06 8.74
CA GLY A 161 -1.68 2.75 9.95
C GLY A 161 -0.22 2.36 9.71
N ILE A 162 0.40 1.98 10.82
CA ILE A 162 1.63 1.20 10.87
C ILE A 162 1.18 -0.24 11.08
N ASN A 163 1.57 -1.15 10.20
CA ASN A 163 1.03 -2.49 10.13
C ASN A 163 2.13 -3.53 9.90
N ASP A 164 1.88 -4.75 10.35
CA ASP A 164 2.72 -5.92 10.10
C ASP A 164 1.98 -6.87 9.16
N GLY A 165 2.67 -7.46 8.18
CA GLY A 165 2.03 -8.39 7.25
C GLY A 165 2.96 -8.92 6.17
N ALA A 166 2.50 -9.99 5.51
CA ALA A 166 3.18 -10.57 4.36
C ALA A 166 2.16 -11.04 3.32
N ALA A 167 2.49 -10.88 2.05
CA ALA A 167 1.69 -11.38 0.93
C ALA A 167 2.61 -12.01 -0.12
N ALA A 168 2.20 -13.14 -0.68
CA ALA A 168 2.96 -13.86 -1.69
C ALA A 168 2.06 -14.44 -2.79
N LEU A 169 2.62 -14.56 -3.99
CA LEU A 169 2.00 -15.10 -5.18
C LEU A 169 2.99 -16.05 -5.89
N VAL A 170 2.45 -17.04 -6.59
CA VAL A 170 3.24 -17.87 -7.50
C VAL A 170 2.98 -17.42 -8.93
N LEU A 171 4.01 -16.93 -9.60
CA LEU A 171 3.95 -16.61 -11.03
C LEU A 171 4.57 -17.75 -11.84
N CYS A 172 3.96 -18.07 -12.98
CA CYS A 172 4.54 -19.01 -13.92
C CYS A 172 4.16 -18.66 -15.36
N SER A 173 4.95 -19.16 -16.31
CA SER A 173 4.58 -19.05 -17.72
C SER A 173 3.33 -19.89 -18.03
N ASN A 174 2.51 -19.44 -18.99
CA ASN A 174 1.35 -20.19 -19.45
C ASN A 174 1.71 -21.60 -19.95
N ARG A 175 2.89 -21.75 -20.56
CA ARG A 175 3.42 -23.06 -20.99
C ARG A 175 3.57 -24.00 -19.80
N ILE A 176 4.16 -23.51 -18.70
CA ILE A 176 4.36 -24.31 -17.49
C ILE A 176 3.03 -24.63 -16.82
N ALA A 177 2.15 -23.63 -16.68
CA ALA A 177 0.81 -23.84 -16.13
C ALA A 177 0.07 -24.97 -16.87
N LYS A 178 0.08 -24.97 -18.21
CA LYS A 178 -0.50 -26.04 -19.03
C LYS A 178 0.19 -27.39 -18.82
N SER A 179 1.52 -27.43 -18.84
CA SER A 179 2.26 -28.70 -18.68
C SER A 179 2.03 -29.37 -17.33
N LYS A 180 1.77 -28.56 -16.29
CA LYS A 180 1.52 -29.01 -14.91
C LYS A 180 0.03 -29.08 -14.57
N GLN A 181 -0.87 -28.82 -15.53
CA GLN A 181 -2.32 -28.81 -15.33
C GLN A 181 -2.76 -27.87 -14.18
N LEU A 182 -2.06 -26.75 -14.01
CA LEU A 182 -2.40 -25.72 -13.04
C LEU A 182 -3.54 -24.87 -13.59
N VAL A 183 -4.45 -24.43 -12.70
CA VAL A 183 -5.52 -23.48 -13.00
C VAL A 183 -5.06 -22.07 -12.56
N PRO A 184 -4.69 -21.17 -13.49
CA PRO A 184 -4.27 -19.82 -13.11
C PRO A 184 -5.44 -19.00 -12.59
N LEU A 185 -5.24 -18.25 -11.51
CA LEU A 185 -6.25 -17.34 -10.96
C LEU A 185 -6.41 -16.08 -11.84
N ALA A 186 -5.27 -15.54 -12.29
CA ALA A 186 -5.22 -14.36 -13.12
C ALA A 186 -4.06 -14.41 -14.14
N ARG A 187 -4.14 -13.51 -15.13
CA ARG A 187 -3.09 -13.27 -16.13
C ARG A 187 -2.61 -11.83 -16.03
N ILE A 188 -1.29 -11.66 -15.94
CA ILE A 188 -0.66 -10.33 -16.04
C ILE A 188 -0.69 -9.88 -17.50
N VAL A 189 -1.49 -8.85 -17.79
CA VAL A 189 -1.61 -8.30 -19.16
C VAL A 189 -0.49 -7.32 -19.44
N SER A 190 -0.32 -6.34 -18.55
CA SER A 190 0.70 -5.31 -18.62
C SER A 190 0.98 -4.76 -17.21
N TRP A 191 1.98 -3.89 -17.12
CA TRP A 191 2.30 -3.12 -15.94
C TRP A 191 2.93 -1.79 -16.35
N GLY A 192 2.78 -0.79 -15.48
CA GLY A 192 3.28 0.56 -15.67
C GLY A 192 4.11 1.00 -14.47
N GLN A 193 5.10 1.85 -14.72
CA GLN A 193 5.92 2.47 -13.69
C GLN A 193 6.18 3.91 -14.10
N SER A 194 6.04 4.82 -13.15
CA SER A 194 6.27 6.24 -13.32
C SER A 194 7.09 6.77 -12.14
N GLY A 195 7.86 7.82 -12.41
CA GLY A 195 8.49 8.65 -11.39
C GLY A 195 7.96 10.07 -11.56
N ILE A 196 7.67 10.73 -10.44
CA ILE A 196 7.24 12.11 -10.38
C ILE A 196 7.99 12.82 -9.26
N ASP A 197 7.75 14.12 -9.08
CA ASP A 197 8.26 14.88 -7.95
C ASP A 197 7.94 14.16 -6.62
N PRO A 198 8.95 13.91 -5.75
CA PRO A 198 8.74 13.27 -4.45
C PRO A 198 7.66 13.95 -3.59
N LEU A 199 7.49 15.27 -3.67
CA LEU A 199 6.44 15.97 -2.92
C LEU A 199 5.03 15.66 -3.43
N MET A 200 4.91 15.24 -4.69
CA MET A 200 3.65 14.89 -5.33
C MET A 200 3.46 13.37 -5.47
N MET A 201 4.33 12.55 -4.85
CA MET A 201 4.42 11.10 -5.09
C MET A 201 3.08 10.35 -5.01
N GLY A 202 2.13 10.82 -4.22
CA GLY A 202 0.77 10.26 -4.13
C GLY A 202 -0.02 10.27 -5.45
N LEU A 203 0.36 11.11 -6.41
CA LEU A 203 -0.23 11.16 -7.76
C LEU A 203 0.45 10.22 -8.77
N SER A 204 1.54 9.57 -8.39
CA SER A 204 2.27 8.64 -9.29
C SER A 204 1.39 7.53 -9.88
N PRO A 205 0.37 6.98 -9.18
CA PRO A 205 -0.50 5.96 -9.74
C PRO A 205 -1.20 6.38 -11.03
N ILE A 206 -1.57 7.66 -11.20
CA ILE A 206 -2.23 8.16 -12.42
C ILE A 206 -1.40 7.84 -13.66
N SER A 207 -0.11 8.21 -13.63
CA SER A 207 0.78 7.99 -14.78
C SER A 207 1.10 6.51 -14.97
N ALA A 208 1.25 5.75 -13.89
CA ALA A 208 1.52 4.32 -13.95
C ALA A 208 0.33 3.54 -14.55
N ILE A 209 -0.89 3.89 -14.14
CA ILE A 209 -2.14 3.28 -14.65
C ILE A 209 -2.33 3.63 -16.13
N LYS A 210 -2.19 4.91 -16.51
CA LYS A 210 -2.27 5.35 -17.92
C LYS A 210 -1.26 4.58 -18.80
N GLU A 211 -0.04 4.39 -18.34
CA GLU A 211 0.98 3.61 -19.07
C GLU A 211 0.64 2.12 -19.15
N ALA A 212 0.12 1.52 -18.07
CA ALA A 212 -0.27 0.12 -18.07
C ALA A 212 -1.46 -0.15 -19.00
N LEU A 213 -2.49 0.71 -18.97
CA LEU A 213 -3.64 0.64 -19.87
C LEU A 213 -3.21 0.78 -21.33
N ARG A 214 -2.33 1.75 -21.63
CA ARG A 214 -1.76 1.93 -22.97
C ARG A 214 -1.04 0.67 -23.48
N LYS A 215 -0.23 0.02 -22.62
CA LYS A 215 0.44 -1.25 -22.98
C LYS A 215 -0.53 -2.41 -23.14
N ALA A 216 -1.59 -2.47 -22.33
CA ALA A 216 -2.67 -3.45 -22.45
C ALA A 216 -3.57 -3.21 -23.68
N LYS A 217 -3.55 -1.99 -24.22
CA LYS A 217 -4.50 -1.48 -25.22
C LYS A 217 -5.93 -1.54 -24.70
N TRP A 218 -6.10 -1.11 -23.45
CA TRP A 218 -7.38 -1.06 -22.76
C TRP A 218 -7.81 0.38 -22.56
N ASP A 219 -9.12 0.61 -22.64
CA ASP A 219 -9.74 1.84 -22.19
C ASP A 219 -10.08 1.73 -20.71
N ILE A 220 -10.11 2.85 -19.99
CA ILE A 220 -10.27 2.84 -18.53
C ILE A 220 -11.62 2.28 -18.09
N GLU A 221 -12.63 2.45 -18.94
CA GLU A 221 -14.01 1.97 -18.77
C GLU A 221 -14.13 0.44 -18.93
N THR A 222 -13.10 -0.21 -19.47
CA THR A 222 -13.05 -1.68 -19.59
C THR A 222 -12.50 -2.36 -18.34
N VAL A 223 -12.02 -1.58 -17.36
CA VAL A 223 -11.50 -2.10 -16.11
C VAL A 223 -12.65 -2.31 -15.12
N ASP A 224 -12.89 -3.57 -14.77
CA ASP A 224 -13.96 -3.93 -13.83
C ASP A 224 -13.67 -3.48 -12.39
N LEU A 225 -12.40 -3.50 -11.98
CA LEU A 225 -11.98 -3.23 -10.61
C LEU A 225 -10.60 -2.57 -10.55
N PHE A 226 -10.49 -1.55 -9.69
CA PHE A 226 -9.23 -0.91 -9.33
C PHE A 226 -8.93 -1.15 -7.86
N GLU A 227 -7.73 -1.68 -7.59
CA GLU A 227 -7.15 -1.73 -6.25
C GLU A 227 -6.08 -0.65 -6.15
N LEU A 228 -6.41 0.46 -5.48
CA LEU A 228 -5.51 1.60 -5.27
C LEU A 228 -5.16 1.70 -3.79
N ASN A 229 -3.88 1.50 -3.46
CA ASN A 229 -3.43 1.55 -2.07
C ASN A 229 -3.74 2.88 -1.39
N GLU A 230 -4.41 2.82 -0.24
CA GLU A 230 -4.94 3.96 0.50
C GLU A 230 -3.97 4.48 1.56
N ALA A 231 -2.72 4.79 1.18
CA ALA A 231 -1.73 5.32 2.14
C ALA A 231 -2.25 6.60 2.83
N PHE A 232 -2.92 7.48 2.07
CA PHE A 232 -3.67 8.61 2.58
C PHE A 232 -4.91 8.84 1.73
N ALA A 233 -6.04 9.21 2.35
CA ALA A 233 -7.27 9.53 1.62
C ALA A 233 -7.05 10.67 0.61
N ALA A 234 -6.21 11.66 0.94
CA ALA A 234 -5.86 12.77 0.06
C ALA A 234 -5.41 12.31 -1.34
N GLN A 235 -4.46 11.37 -1.39
CA GLN A 235 -3.97 10.84 -2.67
C GLN A 235 -5.00 9.94 -3.35
N SER A 236 -5.72 9.09 -2.60
CA SER A 236 -6.71 8.18 -3.17
C SER A 236 -7.86 8.93 -3.82
N VAL A 237 -8.36 9.99 -3.17
CA VAL A 237 -9.39 10.88 -3.72
C VAL A 237 -8.86 11.62 -4.94
N ALA A 238 -7.65 12.20 -4.87
CA ALA A 238 -7.06 12.92 -6.00
C ALA A 238 -6.86 12.02 -7.23
N VAL A 239 -6.31 10.81 -7.05
CA VAL A 239 -6.14 9.81 -8.10
C VAL A 239 -7.50 9.38 -8.66
N SER A 240 -8.47 9.11 -7.80
CA SER A 240 -9.82 8.71 -8.23
C SER A 240 -10.55 9.78 -9.02
N LYS A 241 -10.34 11.07 -8.70
CA LYS A 241 -10.91 12.20 -9.46
C LYS A 241 -10.32 12.30 -10.87
N GLU A 242 -9.03 12.02 -11.03
CA GLU A 242 -8.31 12.12 -12.30
C GLU A 242 -8.49 10.89 -13.22
N LEU A 243 -8.88 9.75 -12.65
CA LEU A 243 -9.13 8.50 -13.37
C LEU A 243 -10.60 8.28 -13.75
N ARG A 244 -11.50 9.18 -13.34
CA ARG A 244 -12.91 9.20 -13.77
C ARG A 244 -13.09 10.11 -14.96
#